data_AF-A0A842LHE0-F1
#
_entry.id   AF-A0A842LHE0-F1
#
_cell.length_a   1.000
_cell.length_b   1.000
_cell.length_c   1.000
_cell.angle_alpha   90.00
_cell.angle_beta   90.00
_cell.angle_gamma   90.00
#
_symmetry.space_group_name_H-M   'P 1'
#
loop_
_entity.id
_entity.type
_entity.pdbx_description
1 polymer ?
#
loop_
_entity_poly.entity_id
_entity_poly.type
_entity_poly.pdbx_seq_one_letter_code
_entity_poly.pdbx_strand_id
1 'polypeptide(L)' 'ARVVKGRRVTSFFAIRDDLENAGAIWVDEPVVVDGNIITSRVPQDLPVFVKTLITALQK' A
#
# COMPACT_ATOMS: atom_id res chain seq x y z
N ALA A 1 -13.91 2.75 -5.30
CA ALA A 1 -13.21 2.33 -6.54
C ALA A 1 -12.87 0.83 -6.45
N ARG A 2 -12.86 0.07 -7.56
CA ARG A 2 -12.60 -1.39 -7.61
C ARG A 2 -11.27 -1.69 -8.31
N VAL A 3 -10.15 -1.25 -7.73
CA VAL A 3 -8.85 -1.17 -8.43
C VAL A 3 -7.73 -2.03 -7.82
N VAL A 4 -7.98 -2.68 -6.68
CA VAL A 4 -6.94 -3.42 -5.91
C VAL A 4 -6.89 -4.92 -6.21
N LYS A 5 -7.84 -5.45 -7.00
CA LYS A 5 -7.88 -6.87 -7.34
C LYS A 5 -6.59 -7.30 -8.05
N GLY A 6 -5.89 -8.29 -7.50
CA GLY A 6 -4.61 -8.81 -7.98
C GLY A 6 -3.40 -7.92 -7.69
N ARG A 7 -3.59 -6.79 -6.99
CA ARG A 7 -2.51 -5.85 -6.66
C ARG A 7 -1.90 -6.17 -5.29
N ARG A 8 -0.59 -5.97 -5.15
CA ARG A 8 0.12 -6.00 -3.87
C ARG A 8 -0.09 -4.68 -3.15
N VAL A 9 -0.63 -4.74 -1.94
CA VAL A 9 -0.93 -3.55 -1.13
C VAL A 9 -0.69 -3.84 0.34
N THR A 10 -0.61 -2.78 1.13
CA THR A 10 -0.69 -2.84 2.58
C THR A 10 -1.71 -1.83 3.09
N SER A 11 -2.03 -1.87 4.39
CA SER A 11 -2.99 -0.98 5.02
C SER A 11 -2.88 -1.01 6.54
N PHE A 12 -3.70 -0.21 7.21
CA PHE A 12 -3.91 -0.40 8.64
C PHE A 12 -4.46 -1.80 8.93
N PHE A 13 -3.88 -2.49 9.92
CA PHE A 13 -4.10 -3.92 10.16
C PHE A 13 -5.58 -4.31 10.30
N ALA A 14 -6.42 -3.42 10.84
CA ALA A 14 -7.83 -3.71 11.09
C ALA A 14 -8.67 -3.87 9.80
N ILE A 15 -8.20 -3.38 8.65
CA ILE A 15 -8.89 -3.50 7.35
C ILE A 15 -8.18 -4.47 6.39
N ARG A 16 -7.29 -5.34 6.92
CA ARG A 16 -6.60 -6.35 6.13
C ARG A 16 -7.59 -7.28 5.43
N ASP A 17 -8.52 -7.84 6.19
CA ASP A 17 -9.50 -8.81 5.69
C ASP A 17 -10.36 -8.19 4.57
N ASP A 18 -10.69 -6.91 4.67
CA ASP A 18 -11.43 -6.19 3.63
C ASP A 18 -10.65 -6.10 2.31
N LEU A 19 -9.34 -5.89 2.37
CA LEU A 19 -8.49 -5.85 1.18
C LEU A 19 -8.29 -7.22 0.56
N GLU A 20 -8.08 -8.26 1.38
CA GLU A 20 -8.01 -9.64 0.91
C GLU A 20 -9.34 -10.05 0.25
N ASN A 21 -10.49 -9.72 0.86
CA ASN A 21 -11.82 -9.95 0.29
C ASN A 21 -12.07 -9.16 -1.01
N ALA A 22 -11.48 -7.97 -1.15
CA ALA A 22 -11.48 -7.20 -2.40
C ALA A 22 -10.57 -7.81 -3.49
N GLY A 23 -9.86 -8.90 -3.17
CA GLY A 23 -8.98 -9.64 -4.06
C GLY A 23 -7.57 -9.07 -4.14
N ALA A 24 -7.16 -8.23 -3.20
CA ALA A 24 -5.80 -7.72 -3.13
C ALA A 24 -4.86 -8.74 -2.46
N ILE A 25 -3.57 -8.67 -2.79
CA ILE A 25 -2.51 -9.43 -2.13
C ILE A 25 -1.98 -8.53 -1.01
N TRP A 26 -2.54 -8.71 0.20
CA TRP A 26 -2.11 -7.92 1.35
C TRP A 26 -0.76 -8.42 1.88
N VAL A 27 0.16 -7.50 2.16
CA VAL A 27 1.46 -7.81 2.77
C VAL A 27 1.78 -6.88 3.93
N ASP A 28 2.42 -7.43 4.97
CA ASP A 28 2.83 -6.67 6.16
C ASP A 28 4.21 -6.02 5.93
N GLU A 29 4.24 -4.95 5.13
CA GLU A 29 5.45 -4.18 4.83
C GLU A 29 5.22 -2.69 5.13
N PRO A 30 6.22 -1.94 5.63
CA PRO A 30 6.08 -0.50 5.93
C PRO A 30 5.55 0.32 4.75
N VAL A 31 5.98 -0.03 3.54
CA VAL A 31 5.59 0.58 2.27
C VAL A 31 5.54 -0.50 1.22
N VAL A 32 4.46 -0.52 0.44
CA VAL A 32 4.34 -1.39 -0.73
C VAL A 32 4.18 -0.51 -1.97
N VAL A 33 5.01 -0.79 -2.98
CA VAL A 33 4.94 -0.17 -4.30
C VAL A 33 4.53 -1.23 -5.31
N ASP A 34 3.33 -1.08 -5.88
CA ASP A 34 2.85 -1.88 -6.99
C ASP A 34 2.49 -0.91 -8.13
N GLY A 35 3.41 -0.72 -9.07
CA GLY A 35 3.24 0.26 -10.16
C GLY A 35 2.98 1.66 -9.62
N ASN A 36 1.78 2.19 -9.91
CA ASN A 36 1.34 3.51 -9.45
C ASN A 36 0.54 3.48 -8.12
N ILE A 37 0.35 2.32 -7.50
CA ILE A 37 -0.29 2.17 -6.20
C ILE A 37 0.82 2.08 -5.14
N ILE A 38 0.87 3.09 -4.27
CA ILE A 38 1.82 3.16 -3.16
C ILE A 38 1.00 3.21 -1.88
N THR A 39 1.20 2.24 -1.00
CA THR A 39 0.42 2.07 0.25
C THR A 39 1.34 1.88 1.45
N SER A 40 0.83 2.19 2.65
CA SER A 40 1.57 2.11 3.93
C SER A 40 0.60 1.80 5.08
N ARG A 41 1.10 1.34 6.23
CA ARG A 41 0.28 0.75 7.30
C ARG A 41 -0.15 1.75 8.36
N VAL A 42 0.81 2.52 8.88
CA VAL A 42 0.65 3.32 10.11
C VAL A 42 1.48 4.62 10.05
N PRO A 43 1.19 5.63 10.90
CA PRO A 43 1.95 6.89 10.91
C PRO A 43 3.46 6.74 11.11
N GLN A 44 3.91 5.68 11.79
CA GLN A 44 5.33 5.37 11.99
C GLN A 44 6.05 5.09 10.67
N ASP A 45 5.34 4.65 9.63
CA ASP A 45 5.88 4.37 8.30
C ASP A 45 5.94 5.63 7.41
N LEU A 46 5.44 6.79 7.88
CA LEU A 46 5.44 8.04 7.11
C LEU A 46 6.81 8.44 6.53
N PRO A 47 7.94 8.35 7.26
CA PRO A 47 9.24 8.74 6.71
C PRO A 47 9.61 7.95 5.44
N VAL A 48 9.35 6.64 5.42
CA VAL A 48 9.63 5.79 4.25
C VAL A 48 8.57 5.97 3.16
N PHE A 49 7.30 6.16 3.55
CA PHE A 49 6.20 6.39 2.62
C PHE A 49 6.37 7.68 1.83
N VAL A 50 6.63 8.81 2.50
CA VAL A 50 6.80 10.12 1.86
C VAL A 50 8.03 10.12 0.96
N LYS A 51 9.15 9.54 1.40
CA LYS A 51 10.35 9.38 0.57
C LYS A 51 10.03 8.62 -0.72
N THR A 52 9.29 7.51 -0.60
CA THR A 52 8.91 6.68 -1.75
C THR A 52 7.98 7.42 -2.71
N LEU A 53 7.01 8.18 -2.20
CA LEU A 53 6.12 9.02 -3.01
C LEU A 53 6.90 10.07 -3.81
N ILE A 54 7.83 10.79 -3.16
CA ILE A 54 8.66 11.79 -3.84
C ILE A 54 9.46 11.14 -4.98
N THR A 55 10.10 9.99 -4.72
CA THR A 55 10.83 9.25 -5.76
C THR A 55 9.92 8.80 -6.91
N ALA A 56 8.68 8.40 -6.63
CA ALA A 56 7.74 7.97 -7.66
C ALA A 56 7.27 9.11 -8.57
N LEU A 57 7.14 10.34 -8.03
CA LEU A 57 6.70 11.53 -8.77
C LEU A 57 7.82 12.19 -9.59
N GLN A 58 9.08 11.85 -9.33
CA GLN A 58 10.24 12.38 -10.04
C GLN A 58 10.60 11.58 -11.31
N LYS A 59 9.84 10.54 -11.64
CA LYS A 59 9.97 9.74 -12.86
C LYS A 59 9.03 10.25 -13.94
#